data_AF-A0A9P7HJX5-F1
#
_entry.id   AF-A0A9P7HJX5-F1
#
_cell.length_a   1.000
_cell.length_b   1.000
_cell.length_c   1.000
_cell.angle_alpha   90.00
_cell.angle_beta   90.00
_cell.angle_gamma   90.00
#
_symmetry.space_group_name_H-M   'P 1'
#
loop_
_entity.id
_entity.type
_entity.pdbx_description
1 polymer ?
#
loop_
_entity_poly.entity_id
_entity_poly.type
_entity_poly.pdbx_seq_one_letter_code
_entity_poly.pdbx_strand_id
1 'polypeptide(L)'
;ESLHSSIKRWLYMSTGDLTTVFQRLCVFWQHQDASITTLQLQGRNKMRTITMQLLYILIRDQISPTALRLIAKEHAELDRNLSKPPKGTCYPCPIVTAYGLPCKHMIWRRLHQKEPIQLEEVDQH
;
A
#
# COMPACT_ATOMS: atom_id res chain seq x y z
N GLU A 1 -7.11 -10.08 18.30
CA GLU A 1 -7.25 -9.63 19.69
C GLU A 1 -6.85 -8.16 19.77
N SER A 2 -7.60 -7.31 20.49
CA SER A 2 -7.43 -5.85 20.40
C SER A 2 -6.39 -5.33 21.39
N LEU A 3 -5.72 -4.22 21.04
CA LEU A 3 -4.76 -3.50 21.88
C LEU A 3 -5.31 -3.22 23.29
N HIS A 4 -6.62 -2.97 23.35
CA HIS A 4 -7.37 -2.68 24.56
C HIS A 4 -7.45 -3.90 25.51
N SER A 5 -7.68 -5.11 24.99
CA SER A 5 -7.68 -6.33 25.81
C SER A 5 -6.30 -6.63 26.42
N SER A 6 -5.23 -6.35 25.68
CA SER A 6 -3.86 -6.58 26.15
C SER A 6 -3.46 -5.58 27.24
N ILE A 7 -3.77 -4.30 27.07
CA ILE A 7 -3.50 -3.24 28.06
C ILE A 7 -4.29 -3.51 29.35
N LYS A 8 -5.57 -3.88 29.25
CA LYS A 8 -6.44 -4.12 30.41
C LYS A 8 -5.98 -5.32 31.23
N ARG A 9 -5.58 -6.42 30.58
CA ARG A 9 -5.02 -7.61 31.24
C ARG A 9 -3.72 -7.29 31.96
N TRP A 10 -2.92 -6.39 31.40
CA TRP A 10 -1.60 -6.03 31.93
C TRP A 10 -1.67 -5.05 33.11
N LEU A 11 -2.59 -4.08 33.05
CA LEU A 11 -2.86 -3.15 34.17
C LEU A 11 -3.36 -3.88 35.43
N TYR A 12 -4.17 -4.92 35.25
CA TYR A 12 -4.65 -5.74 36.38
C TYR A 12 -3.56 -6.55 37.09
N MET A 13 -2.37 -6.70 36.48
CA MET A 13 -1.27 -7.51 37.02
C MET A 13 -0.13 -6.69 37.65
N SER A 14 -0.17 -5.35 37.57
CA SER A 14 0.95 -4.50 38.02
C SER A 14 0.67 -3.85 39.38
N THR A 15 1.38 -4.29 40.42
CA THR A 15 1.41 -3.68 41.78
C THR A 15 2.59 -2.72 41.98
N GLY A 16 3.27 -2.31 40.91
CA GLY A 16 4.52 -1.56 40.96
C GLY A 16 4.35 -0.04 40.79
N ASP A 17 5.33 0.70 41.34
CA ASP A 17 5.54 2.14 41.19
C ASP A 17 5.23 2.64 39.76
N LEU A 18 4.40 3.68 39.68
CA LEU A 18 3.95 4.34 38.44
C LEU A 18 5.12 4.74 37.53
N THR A 19 6.27 5.05 38.11
CA THR A 19 7.51 5.36 37.37
C THR A 19 8.00 4.16 36.56
N THR A 20 7.94 2.97 37.17
CA THR A 20 8.29 1.70 36.52
C THR A 20 7.26 1.32 35.45
N VAL A 21 5.98 1.63 35.68
CA VAL A 21 4.91 1.41 34.69
C VAL A 21 5.11 2.30 33.46
N PHE A 22 5.43 3.58 33.66
CA PHE A 22 5.70 4.51 32.56
C PHE A 22 6.90 4.09 31.71
N GLN A 23 8.01 3.69 32.35
CA GLN A 23 9.18 3.17 31.63
C GLN A 23 8.85 1.94 30.79
N ARG A 24 8.05 1.01 31.32
CA ARG A 24 7.62 -0.19 30.57
C ARG A 24 6.71 0.15 29.39
N LEU A 25 5.84 1.16 29.51
CA LEU A 25 5.03 1.65 28.40
C LEU A 25 5.89 2.27 27.29
N CYS A 26 6.90 3.07 27.64
CA CYS A 26 7.85 3.62 26.67
C CYS A 26 8.59 2.51 25.91
N VAL A 27 9.08 1.49 26.61
CA VAL A 27 9.74 0.33 25.98
C VAL A 27 8.77 -0.45 25.09
N PHE A 28 7.53 -0.63 25.52
CA PHE A 28 6.49 -1.29 24.72
C PHE A 28 6.22 -0.52 23.42
N TRP A 29 6.06 0.79 23.47
CA TRP A 29 5.82 1.61 22.28
C TRP A 29 7.02 1.62 21.33
N GLN A 30 8.25 1.69 21.84
CA GLN A 30 9.46 1.56 21.02
C GLN A 30 9.50 0.21 20.28
N HIS A 31 9.19 -0.87 20.98
CA HIS A 31 9.12 -2.20 20.36
C HIS A 31 7.99 -2.30 19.34
N GLN A 32 6.85 -1.68 19.62
CA GLN A 32 5.71 -1.64 18.69
C GLN A 32 6.04 -0.87 17.41
N ASP A 33 6.73 0.27 17.52
CA ASP A 33 7.18 1.07 16.39
C ASP A 33 8.19 0.31 15.50
N ALA A 34 9.16 -0.35 16.12
CA ALA A 34 10.10 -1.22 15.43
C ALA A 34 9.40 -2.40 14.72
N SER A 35 8.38 -2.99 15.36
CA SER A 35 7.58 -4.06 14.78
C SER A 35 6.75 -3.58 13.59
N ILE A 36 6.13 -2.41 13.68
CA ILE A 36 5.38 -1.79 12.57
C ILE A 36 6.31 -1.48 11.40
N THR A 37 7.48 -0.89 11.67
CA THR A 37 8.50 -0.61 10.65
C THR A 37 8.95 -1.89 9.97
N THR A 38 9.19 -2.95 10.74
CA THR A 38 9.57 -4.27 10.20
C THR A 38 8.45 -4.87 9.33
N LEU A 39 7.19 -4.78 9.76
CA LEU A 39 6.03 -5.23 8.98
C LEU A 39 5.88 -4.43 7.68
N GLN A 40 6.14 -3.12 7.70
CA GLN A 40 6.14 -2.29 6.50
C GLN A 40 7.24 -2.69 5.52
N LEU A 41 8.46 -2.94 6.02
CA LEU A 41 9.60 -3.41 5.22
C LEU A 41 9.34 -4.80 4.63
N GLN A 42 8.80 -5.73 5.42
CA GLN A 42 8.40 -7.06 4.95
C GLN A 42 7.27 -6.98 3.92
N GLY A 43 6.32 -6.04 4.10
CA GLY A 43 5.26 -5.76 3.14
C GLY A 43 5.80 -5.23 1.81
N ARG A 44 6.82 -4.35 1.84
CA ARG A 44 7.52 -3.86 0.64
C ARG A 44 8.25 -4.99 -0.10
N ASN A 45 8.88 -5.91 0.62
CA ASN A 45 9.54 -7.08 -0.01
C ASN A 45 8.54 -8.09 -0.61
N LYS A 46 7.29 -8.10 -0.14
CA LYS A 46 6.19 -8.91 -0.69
C LYS A 46 5.42 -8.24 -1.83
N MET A 47 5.97 -7.18 -2.43
CA MET A 47 5.34 -6.56 -3.60
C MET A 47 5.34 -7.52 -4.80
N ARG A 48 4.23 -7.56 -5.53
CA ARG A 48 4.08 -8.43 -6.70
C ARG A 48 5.09 -8.05 -7.78
N THR A 49 5.70 -9.03 -8.45
CA THR A 49 6.64 -8.80 -9.57
C THR A 49 6.05 -7.91 -10.68
N ILE A 50 4.73 -7.89 -10.83
CA ILE A 50 4.01 -7.01 -11.77
C ILE A 50 4.27 -5.52 -11.49
N THR A 51 4.42 -5.10 -10.23
CA THR A 51 4.77 -3.72 -9.87
C THR A 51 6.26 -3.40 -10.02
N MET A 52 7.07 -4.39 -10.40
CA MET A 52 8.49 -4.23 -10.74
C MET A 52 8.72 -4.05 -12.25
N GLN A 53 7.65 -4.03 -13.06
CA GLN A 53 7.74 -3.78 -14.49
C GLN A 53 8.15 -2.32 -14.76
N LEU A 54 8.83 -2.10 -15.88
CA LEU A 54 9.29 -0.77 -16.35
C LEU A 54 8.17 0.28 -16.36
N LEU A 55 6.93 -0.15 -16.58
CA LEU A 55 5.74 0.68 -16.52
C LEU A 55 5.61 1.47 -15.21
N TYR A 56 6.02 0.88 -14.09
CA TYR A 56 5.81 1.43 -12.74
C TYR A 56 7.09 1.98 -12.11
N ILE A 57 8.21 2.01 -12.82
CA ILE A 57 9.52 2.34 -12.24
C ILE A 57 9.56 3.73 -11.60
N LEU A 58 8.85 4.71 -12.20
CA LEU A 58 8.82 6.09 -11.72
C LEU A 58 7.89 6.28 -10.51
N ILE A 59 6.82 5.49 -10.42
CA ILE A 59 5.80 5.66 -9.37
C ILE A 59 6.02 4.74 -8.17
N ARG A 60 6.68 3.58 -8.35
CA ARG A 60 6.77 2.52 -7.33
C ARG A 60 7.37 3.00 -6.01
N ASP A 61 8.41 3.83 -6.08
CA ASP A 61 9.15 4.23 -4.88
C ASP A 61 8.52 5.49 -4.22
N GLN A 62 7.57 6.13 -4.91
CA GLN A 62 6.93 7.38 -4.48
C GLN A 62 5.50 7.19 -3.95
N ILE A 63 4.89 6.01 -4.15
CA ILE A 63 3.51 5.76 -3.75
C ILE A 63 3.42 4.71 -2.65
N SER A 64 2.33 4.76 -1.87
CA SER A 64 2.13 3.83 -0.77
C SER A 64 2.01 2.37 -1.25
N PRO A 65 2.42 1.38 -0.44
CA PRO A 65 2.22 -0.04 -0.75
C PRO A 65 0.74 -0.43 -0.96
N THR A 66 -0.18 0.37 -0.42
CA THR A 66 -1.62 0.19 -0.61
C THR A 66 -2.05 0.67 -1.99
N ALA A 67 -1.57 1.83 -2.45
CA ALA A 67 -1.78 2.32 -3.80
C ALA A 67 -1.23 1.34 -4.85
N LEU A 68 -0.02 0.81 -4.65
CA LEU A 68 0.55 -0.21 -5.53
C LEU A 68 -0.31 -1.48 -5.62
N ARG A 69 -0.92 -1.90 -4.51
CA ARG A 69 -1.83 -3.06 -4.52
C ARG A 69 -3.10 -2.79 -5.32
N LEU A 70 -3.64 -1.57 -5.27
CA LEU A 70 -4.80 -1.18 -6.07
C LEU A 70 -4.46 -1.14 -7.56
N ILE A 71 -3.33 -0.55 -7.93
CA ILE A 71 -2.84 -0.53 -9.32
C ILE A 71 -2.59 -1.96 -9.81
N ALA A 72 -1.96 -2.81 -9.00
CA ALA A 72 -1.73 -4.20 -9.35
C ALA A 72 -3.04 -4.99 -9.54
N LYS A 73 -4.12 -4.60 -8.85
CA LYS A 73 -5.45 -5.19 -9.05
C LYS A 73 -6.04 -4.78 -10.40
N GLU A 74 -6.00 -3.49 -10.74
CA GLU A 74 -6.44 -2.99 -12.06
C GLU A 74 -5.65 -3.62 -13.20
N HIS A 75 -4.34 -3.77 -13.05
CA HIS A 75 -3.49 -4.44 -14.03
C HIS A 75 -3.85 -5.92 -14.16
N ALA A 76 -4.17 -6.61 -13.06
CA ALA A 76 -4.58 -8.02 -13.12
C ALA A 76 -5.91 -8.24 -13.85
N GLU A 77 -6.75 -7.20 -14.02
CA GLU A 77 -7.95 -7.26 -14.84
C GLU A 77 -7.68 -7.18 -16.35
N LEU A 78 -6.45 -6.81 -16.75
CA LEU A 78 -6.05 -6.78 -18.15
C LEU A 78 -5.72 -8.18 -18.67
N ASP A 79 -6.04 -8.40 -19.93
CA ASP A 79 -5.65 -9.62 -20.63
C ASP A 79 -4.12 -9.67 -20.78
N ARG A 80 -3.52 -10.84 -20.55
CA ARG A 80 -2.06 -11.05 -20.61
C ARG A 80 -1.50 -10.71 -21.99
N ASN A 81 -2.29 -10.93 -23.03
CA ASN A 81 -1.89 -10.66 -24.41
C ASN A 81 -2.25 -9.24 -24.87
N LEU A 82 -2.87 -8.42 -24.00
CA LEU A 82 -3.33 -7.05 -24.29
C LEU A 82 -4.15 -6.92 -25.59
N SER A 83 -4.70 -8.04 -26.07
CA SER A 83 -5.29 -8.17 -27.40
C SER A 83 -6.67 -7.52 -27.48
N LYS A 84 -7.31 -7.29 -26.33
CA LYS A 84 -8.60 -6.62 -26.24
C LYS A 84 -8.48 -5.38 -25.36
N PRO A 85 -9.11 -4.26 -25.74
CA PRO A 85 -9.21 -3.12 -24.85
C PRO A 85 -10.03 -3.50 -23.61
N PRO A 86 -9.72 -2.93 -22.44
CA PRO A 86 -10.49 -3.15 -21.22
C PRO A 86 -11.96 -2.77 -21.42
N LYS A 87 -12.87 -3.57 -20.82
CA LYS A 87 -14.32 -3.33 -20.91
C LYS A 87 -14.70 -2.01 -20.23
N GLY A 88 -15.63 -1.27 -20.84
CA GLY A 88 -16.17 0.00 -20.33
C GLY A 88 -15.44 1.24 -20.86
N THR A 89 -15.94 2.43 -20.51
CA THR A 89 -15.31 3.71 -20.84
C THR A 89 -14.28 4.10 -19.78
N CYS A 90 -13.21 4.79 -20.19
CA CYS A 90 -12.17 5.30 -19.27
C CYS A 90 -12.68 6.46 -18.39
N TYR A 91 -13.84 7.01 -18.70
CA TYR A 91 -14.45 8.09 -17.93
C TYR A 91 -15.94 7.78 -17.73
N PRO A 92 -16.47 7.87 -16.50
CA PRO A 92 -15.79 8.07 -15.22
C PRO A 92 -15.21 6.75 -14.65
N CYS A 93 -13.89 6.67 -14.44
CA CYS A 93 -13.26 5.52 -13.78
C CYS A 93 -13.24 5.71 -12.25
N PRO A 94 -13.86 4.81 -11.45
CA PRO A 94 -13.94 4.97 -10.01
C PRO A 94 -12.59 5.11 -9.31
N ILE A 95 -11.58 4.39 -9.79
CA ILE A 95 -10.25 4.41 -9.16
C ILE A 95 -9.51 5.75 -9.37
N VAL A 96 -9.70 6.38 -10.52
CA VAL A 96 -9.14 7.71 -10.80
C VAL A 96 -9.84 8.75 -9.94
N THR A 97 -11.18 8.71 -9.87
CA THR A 97 -11.96 9.67 -9.08
C THR A 97 -11.79 9.49 -7.57
N ALA A 98 -11.68 8.26 -7.08
CA ALA A 98 -11.63 7.99 -5.64
C ALA A 98 -10.22 8.04 -5.05
N TYR A 99 -9.19 7.71 -5.84
CA TYR A 99 -7.82 7.56 -5.34
C TYR A 99 -6.77 8.34 -6.14
N GLY A 100 -7.13 8.98 -7.24
CA GLY A 100 -6.15 9.64 -8.11
C GLY A 100 -5.14 8.67 -8.73
N LEU A 101 -5.50 7.38 -8.84
CA LEU A 101 -4.61 6.32 -9.33
C LEU A 101 -4.95 5.92 -10.78
N PRO A 102 -3.97 5.44 -11.55
CA PRO A 102 -4.18 5.02 -12.94
C PRO A 102 -5.15 3.84 -13.02
N CYS A 103 -6.20 3.98 -13.83
CA CYS A 103 -7.14 2.91 -14.10
C CYS A 103 -6.61 1.90 -15.12
N LYS A 104 -7.26 0.74 -15.20
CA LYS A 104 -6.95 -0.28 -16.22
C LYS A 104 -6.88 0.24 -17.66
N HIS A 105 -7.67 1.23 -18.04
CA HIS A 105 -7.62 1.83 -19.37
C HIS A 105 -6.34 2.63 -19.63
N MET A 106 -5.88 3.40 -18.64
CA MET A 106 -4.60 4.11 -18.71
C MET A 106 -3.43 3.13 -18.76
N ILE A 107 -3.46 2.12 -17.89
CA ILE A 107 -2.45 1.05 -17.84
C ILE A 107 -2.38 0.34 -19.21
N TRP A 108 -3.51 -0.05 -19.80
CA TRP A 108 -3.55 -0.71 -21.10
C TRP A 108 -2.98 0.18 -22.22
N ARG A 109 -3.32 1.48 -22.23
CA ARG A 109 -2.80 2.43 -23.21
C ARG A 109 -1.28 2.58 -23.12
N ARG A 110 -0.76 2.75 -21.90
CA ARG A 110 0.68 2.90 -21.63
C ARG A 110 1.47 1.63 -21.94
N LEU A 111 0.89 0.46 -21.68
CA LEU A 111 1.47 -0.83 -22.10
C LEU A 111 1.57 -0.97 -23.62
N HIS A 112 0.56 -0.51 -24.37
CA HIS A 112 0.61 -0.47 -25.84
C HIS A 112 1.63 0.52 -26.37
N GLN A 113 1.75 1.67 -25.72
CA GLN A 113 2.72 2.72 -26.07
C GLN A 113 4.16 2.42 -25.59
N LYS A 114 4.34 1.40 -24.74
CA LYS A 114 5.59 1.06 -24.05
C LYS A 114 6.20 2.23 -23.25
N GLU A 115 5.34 3.09 -22.73
CA GLU A 115 5.75 4.26 -21.93
C GLU A 115 5.52 4.00 -20.44
N PRO A 116 6.39 4.52 -19.56
CA PRO A 116 6.16 4.46 -18.12
C PRO A 116 5.01 5.37 -17.71
N ILE A 117 4.32 5.00 -16.62
CA ILE A 117 3.35 5.89 -15.97
C ILE A 117 4.13 7.01 -15.30
N GLN A 118 3.73 8.24 -15.62
CA GLN A 118 4.39 9.44 -15.12
C GLN A 118 3.87 9.80 -13.73
N LEU A 119 4.69 10.52 -12.96
CA LEU A 119 4.33 10.86 -11.59
C LEU A 119 3.16 11.85 -11.53
N GLU A 120 3.03 12.71 -12.54
CA GLU A 120 1.98 13.72 -12.66
C GLU A 120 0.59 13.11 -12.90
N GLU A 121 0.54 11.84 -13.30
CA GLU A 121 -0.71 11.09 -13.48
C GLU A 121 -1.19 10.40 -12.21
N VAL A 122 -0.41 10.49 -11.13
CA VAL A 122 -0.73 9.90 -9.84
C VAL A 122 -0.83 11.02 -8.82
N ASP A 123 -2.02 11.19 -8.24
CA ASP A 123 -2.22 12.25 -7.25
C ASP A 123 -1.38 11.94 -5.99
N GLN A 124 -0.50 12.87 -5.62
CA GLN A 124 0.33 12.74 -4.42
C GLN A 124 -0.51 13.15 -3.20
N HIS A 125 -1.15 12.16 -2.57
CA HIS A 125 -1.77 12.29 -1.26
C HIS A 125 -1.10 11.37 -0.24
#